data_AF-A0A8C3BMT8-F1
#
_entry.id   AF-A0A8C3BMT8-F1
#
_cell.length_a   1.000
_cell.length_b   1.000
_cell.length_c   1.000
_cell.angle_alpha   90.00
_cell.angle_beta   90.00
_cell.angle_gamma   90.00
#
_symmetry.space_group_name_H-M   'P 1'
#
loop_
_entity.id
_entity.type
_entity.pdbx_description
1 polymer ?
#
loop_
_entity_poly.entity_id
_entity_poly.type
_entity_poly.pdbx_seq_one_letter_code
_entity_poly.pdbx_strand_id
1 'polypeptide(L)'
;MSELCLYKLLVFSCVLRAFNKDAFIFTATLPHASAQALPLTPLRAPARPPSCARGRRCVAGGRGPRGQFEGGAMAEPGGAGPSAELTVGVPFLISLREQLKQQLMECQVAARACQGGCPDHDMEEKATVESMPNLENELEKIKTSFKNKTLVLQRMQVADALQKKMAENDGEARLIVDTLLNIVELSKTIIQFQRETRYIEDKINAIRRKRLVLRQAEKDKMQKIHLMMKKIKKLGSKEVNELLEKIRENLQTEREMTTAIQNVFQSIIIGSQVNWAEDPSLKAIVLQLEKDIS
;
A
#
# COMPACT_ATOMS: atom_id res chain seq x y z
N MET A 1 3.47 -40.44 14.02
CA MET A 1 4.10 -39.27 13.39
C MET A 1 3.37 -37.97 13.76
N SER A 2 2.91 -37.82 15.01
CA SER A 2 1.77 -36.91 15.27
C SER A 2 1.80 -36.16 16.60
N GLU A 3 2.98 -35.96 17.19
CA GLU A 3 3.17 -35.08 18.37
C GLU A 3 4.29 -34.07 18.08
N LEU A 4 5.37 -34.56 17.48
CA LEU A 4 6.51 -33.73 17.04
C LEU A 4 6.15 -32.72 15.94
N CYS A 5 5.14 -33.01 15.11
CA CYS A 5 4.65 -32.05 14.10
C CYS A 5 3.83 -30.92 14.72
N LEU A 6 3.00 -31.22 15.74
CA LEU A 6 2.21 -30.23 16.46
C LEU A 6 3.11 -29.28 17.25
N TYR A 7 4.14 -29.81 17.91
CA TYR A 7 5.11 -28.99 18.64
C TYR A 7 5.89 -28.06 17.70
N LYS A 8 6.32 -28.56 16.54
CA LYS A 8 7.00 -27.73 15.53
C LYS A 8 6.10 -26.63 14.98
N LEU A 9 4.82 -26.92 14.71
CA LEU A 9 3.83 -25.93 14.26
C LEU A 9 3.48 -24.89 15.32
N LEU A 10 3.35 -25.29 16.59
CA LEU A 10 3.10 -24.39 17.71
C LEU A 10 4.27 -23.45 17.98
N VAL A 11 5.50 -23.97 17.94
CA VAL A 11 6.72 -23.14 18.09
C VAL A 11 6.87 -22.20 16.90
N PHE A 12 6.58 -22.66 15.67
CA PHE A 12 6.60 -21.79 14.48
C PHE A 12 5.55 -20.68 14.58
N SER A 13 4.33 -21.00 15.03
CA SER A 13 3.23 -20.06 15.23
C SER A 13 3.53 -19.03 16.32
N CYS A 14 4.10 -19.44 17.46
CA CYS A 14 4.51 -18.53 18.53
C CYS A 14 5.64 -17.60 18.09
N VAL A 15 6.61 -18.10 17.32
CA VAL A 15 7.70 -17.27 16.79
C VAL A 15 7.15 -16.29 15.73
N LEU A 16 6.31 -16.73 14.80
CA LEU A 16 5.67 -15.85 13.82
C LEU A 16 4.77 -14.77 14.47
N ARG A 17 4.05 -15.11 15.55
CA ARG A 17 3.20 -14.17 16.28
C ARG A 17 4.01 -13.15 17.10
N ALA A 18 5.23 -13.49 17.51
CA ALA A 18 6.15 -12.55 18.16
C ALA A 18 6.79 -11.56 17.18
N PHE A 19 6.88 -11.91 15.89
CA PHE A 19 7.47 -11.08 14.85
C PHE A 19 6.46 -10.30 13.99
N ASN A 20 5.16 -10.61 14.07
CA ASN A 20 4.14 -10.04 13.19
C ASN A 20 3.09 -9.24 13.98
N LYS A 21 3.53 -8.18 14.68
CA LYS A 21 2.64 -7.12 15.17
C LYS A 21 2.46 -5.96 14.18
N ASP A 22 3.27 -5.92 13.12
CA ASP A 22 3.15 -4.95 12.04
C ASP A 22 2.79 -5.68 10.73
N ALA A 23 1.48 -5.72 10.46
CA ALA A 23 0.80 -5.87 9.17
C ALA A 23 1.40 -6.82 8.10
N PHE A 24 0.67 -7.90 7.77
CA PHE A 24 -0.10 -7.97 6.51
C PHE A 24 -0.95 -9.25 6.42
N ILE A 25 -2.21 -9.07 6.02
CA ILE A 25 -3.12 -10.12 5.57
C ILE A 25 -2.66 -10.58 4.19
N PHE A 26 -2.45 -11.90 4.00
CA PHE A 26 -2.54 -12.47 2.66
C PHE A 26 -3.28 -13.80 2.67
N THR A 27 -4.47 -13.74 2.10
CA THR A 27 -5.31 -14.86 1.71
C THR A 27 -4.68 -15.61 0.52
N ALA A 28 -4.62 -16.93 0.69
CA ALA A 28 -4.84 -17.97 -0.32
C ALA A 28 -3.87 -18.20 -1.51
N THR A 29 -3.80 -19.50 -1.82
CA THR A 29 -3.72 -20.13 -3.15
C THR A 29 -2.33 -20.61 -3.61
N LEU A 30 -2.05 -21.90 -3.36
CA LEU A 30 -1.14 -22.72 -4.16
C LEU A 30 -1.70 -22.86 -5.58
N PRO A 31 -0.82 -22.85 -6.61
CA PRO A 31 -0.68 -24.09 -7.36
C PRO A 31 0.77 -24.45 -7.74
N HIS A 32 0.94 -25.76 -7.91
CA HIS A 32 2.01 -26.49 -8.57
C HIS A 32 2.65 -25.78 -9.77
N ALA A 33 3.99 -25.82 -9.88
CA ALA A 33 4.71 -26.30 -11.08
C ALA A 33 6.23 -26.08 -10.98
N SER A 34 6.96 -27.20 -11.10
CA SER A 34 8.14 -27.42 -11.94
C SER A 34 9.41 -26.58 -11.71
N ALA A 35 10.37 -27.19 -11.02
CA ALA A 35 11.76 -26.77 -10.96
C ALA A 35 12.53 -27.26 -12.20
N GLN A 36 13.26 -26.36 -12.86
CA GLN A 36 14.44 -26.71 -13.65
C GLN A 36 15.61 -25.84 -13.18
N ALA A 37 16.70 -26.52 -12.84
CA ALA A 37 17.92 -25.98 -12.26
C ALA A 37 18.99 -25.83 -13.33
N LEU A 38 19.70 -24.70 -13.35
CA LEU A 38 21.03 -24.55 -13.97
C LEU A 38 21.81 -23.41 -13.28
N PRO A 39 23.16 -23.38 -13.37
CA PRO A 39 24.05 -23.15 -12.22
C PRO A 39 24.54 -21.70 -12.06
N LEU A 40 24.98 -21.38 -10.83
CA LEU A 40 25.61 -20.12 -10.46
C LEU A 40 27.15 -20.27 -10.42
N THR A 41 27.86 -19.36 -11.07
CA THR A 41 29.27 -19.05 -10.83
C THR A 41 29.43 -17.73 -10.07
N PRO A 42 30.52 -17.55 -9.27
CA PRO A 42 30.56 -16.58 -8.18
C PRO A 42 31.18 -15.24 -8.59
N LEU A 43 30.57 -14.13 -8.15
CA LEU A 43 31.13 -12.78 -8.27
C LEU A 43 31.39 -12.18 -6.88
N ARG A 44 32.70 -12.17 -6.57
CA ARG A 44 33.53 -11.32 -5.71
C ARG A 44 32.84 -10.15 -4.97
N ALA A 45 33.09 -10.09 -3.65
CA ALA A 45 32.68 -9.01 -2.76
C ALA A 45 33.61 -7.78 -2.84
N PRO A 46 33.10 -6.56 -2.59
CA PRO A 46 33.92 -5.44 -2.15
C PRO A 46 33.71 -5.09 -0.66
N ALA A 47 34.73 -4.40 -0.16
CA ALA A 47 35.13 -4.23 1.23
C ALA A 47 34.27 -3.29 2.10
N ARG A 48 34.49 -3.41 3.42
CA ARG A 48 33.94 -2.57 4.50
C ARG A 48 34.73 -1.25 4.69
N PRO A 49 34.16 -0.27 5.42
CA PRO A 49 34.42 1.18 5.29
C PRO A 49 35.44 1.71 6.31
N PRO A 50 35.86 2.99 6.22
CA PRO A 50 36.64 3.62 7.26
C PRO A 50 35.77 4.27 8.35
N SER A 51 36.29 4.14 9.56
CA SER A 51 35.88 4.71 10.84
C SER A 51 35.97 6.24 10.90
N CYS A 52 35.03 6.87 11.61
CA CYS A 52 35.23 8.21 12.16
C CYS A 52 35.15 8.16 13.69
N ALA A 53 36.28 8.51 14.30
CA ALA A 53 36.45 8.80 15.72
C ALA A 53 36.01 10.23 16.02
N ARG A 54 35.38 10.44 17.19
CA ARG A 54 35.55 11.67 17.98
C ARG A 54 35.00 11.48 19.38
N GLY A 55 35.90 11.51 20.36
CA GLY A 55 35.57 11.60 21.77
C GLY A 55 35.28 13.04 22.20
N ARG A 56 34.63 13.17 23.36
CA ARG A 56 34.82 14.27 24.33
C ARG A 56 34.41 13.75 25.72
N ARG A 57 35.19 14.18 26.71
CA ARG A 57 35.12 13.87 28.15
C ARG A 57 34.38 14.97 28.92
N CYS A 58 33.74 14.54 30.01
CA CYS A 58 33.57 15.15 31.35
C CYS A 58 32.90 16.55 31.44
N VAL A 59 32.12 16.92 32.46
CA VAL A 59 32.41 16.91 33.93
C VAL A 59 31.09 16.88 34.75
N ALA A 60 31.22 16.46 36.01
CA ALA A 60 30.20 16.24 37.05
C ALA A 60 29.84 17.48 37.93
N GLY A 61 28.78 17.31 38.76
CA GLY A 61 28.45 18.09 39.98
C GLY A 61 27.03 18.68 39.95
N GLY A 62 26.18 18.61 40.98
CA GLY A 62 26.27 18.06 42.32
C GLY A 62 24.98 18.31 43.13
N ARG A 63 24.94 17.71 44.34
CA ARG A 63 24.23 18.06 45.60
C ARG A 63 22.71 18.34 45.60
N GLY A 64 21.97 17.54 46.38
CA GLY A 64 20.67 17.91 46.95
C GLY A 64 20.79 18.69 48.27
N PRO A 65 19.67 18.87 48.98
CA PRO A 65 19.70 18.73 50.44
C PRO A 65 18.50 17.97 51.03
N ARG A 66 18.73 17.58 52.31
CA ARG A 66 17.96 16.75 53.23
C ARG A 66 17.49 17.63 54.41
N GLY A 67 16.33 17.34 54.98
CA GLY A 67 15.87 17.71 56.35
C GLY A 67 14.52 17.00 56.57
N GLN A 68 14.21 16.14 57.58
CA GLN A 68 14.28 16.19 59.06
C GLN A 68 13.48 17.39 59.63
N PHE A 69 12.55 17.30 60.59
CA PHE A 69 12.16 16.29 61.60
C PHE A 69 10.80 16.70 62.26
N GLU A 70 10.16 15.80 63.05
CA GLU A 70 9.13 15.99 64.13
C GLU A 70 7.67 16.32 63.75
N GLY A 71 6.58 15.82 64.37
CA GLY A 71 6.35 14.98 65.56
C GLY A 71 5.45 15.70 66.60
N GLY A 72 4.17 15.30 66.80
CA GLY A 72 3.43 15.56 68.07
C GLY A 72 1.93 15.97 68.05
N ALA A 73 1.06 15.00 68.40
CA ALA A 73 -0.15 15.00 69.27
C ALA A 73 -1.32 16.04 69.22
N MET A 74 -2.52 15.49 68.93
CA MET A 74 -3.85 15.58 69.59
C MET A 74 -4.23 16.75 70.52
N ALA A 75 -5.40 17.38 70.25
CA ALA A 75 -6.43 17.73 71.23
C ALA A 75 -7.79 18.07 70.56
N GLU A 76 -8.84 17.33 70.93
CA GLU A 76 -10.28 17.67 70.82
C GLU A 76 -10.70 18.46 72.08
N PRO A 77 -11.73 19.34 72.04
CA PRO A 77 -13.06 18.89 72.48
C PRO A 77 -14.26 19.55 71.77
N GLY A 78 -15.37 18.82 71.70
CA GLY A 78 -16.65 19.25 71.12
C GLY A 78 -17.53 20.18 71.97
N GLY A 79 -18.66 20.59 71.37
CA GLY A 79 -19.77 21.29 72.02
C GLY A 79 -20.79 21.85 71.02
N ALA A 80 -22.07 21.52 71.20
CA ALA A 80 -23.20 21.62 70.26
C ALA A 80 -23.79 23.04 70.01
N GLY A 81 -24.59 23.16 68.92
CA GLY A 81 -25.28 24.36 68.39
C GLY A 81 -26.45 24.92 69.24
N PRO A 82 -27.33 25.80 68.69
CA PRO A 82 -28.25 25.46 67.58
C PRO A 82 -28.63 26.58 66.56
N SER A 83 -29.30 26.17 65.48
CA SER A 83 -29.74 26.89 64.26
C SER A 83 -30.99 27.80 64.42
N ALA A 84 -31.10 28.81 63.54
CA ALA A 84 -32.32 29.60 63.28
C ALA A 84 -32.76 29.43 61.80
N GLU A 85 -34.04 29.12 61.57
CA GLU A 85 -34.60 28.73 60.28
C GLU A 85 -35.37 29.91 59.64
N LEU A 86 -35.05 30.24 58.38
CA LEU A 86 -35.61 31.38 57.62
C LEU A 86 -36.58 30.86 56.54
N THR A 87 -37.87 31.15 56.68
CA THR A 87 -38.90 30.71 55.73
C THR A 87 -38.91 31.56 54.45
N VAL A 88 -38.44 30.99 53.34
CA VAL A 88 -38.41 31.63 52.01
C VAL A 88 -39.79 31.57 51.34
N GLY A 89 -40.37 32.73 51.02
CA GLY A 89 -41.69 32.82 50.38
C GLY A 89 -41.68 32.45 48.89
N VAL A 90 -42.77 31.82 48.43
CA VAL A 90 -43.02 31.39 47.03
C VAL A 90 -42.72 32.48 45.96
N PRO A 91 -43.01 33.78 46.16
CA PRO A 91 -42.72 34.81 45.14
C PRO A 91 -41.23 34.97 44.84
N PHE A 92 -40.36 34.78 45.83
CA PHE A 92 -38.91 34.84 45.66
C PHE A 92 -38.41 33.71 44.75
N LEU A 93 -38.94 32.50 44.94
CA LEU A 93 -38.61 31.34 44.10
C LEU A 93 -39.04 31.54 42.64
N ILE A 94 -40.18 32.18 42.41
CA ILE A 94 -40.66 32.50 41.05
C ILE A 94 -39.72 33.52 40.39
N SER A 95 -39.33 34.58 41.10
CA SER A 95 -38.40 35.60 40.59
C SER A 95 -37.03 35.01 40.27
N LEU A 96 -36.51 34.15 41.16
CA LEU A 96 -35.22 33.48 40.97
C LEU A 96 -35.25 32.55 39.74
N ARG A 97 -36.35 31.83 39.54
CA ARG A 97 -36.54 30.96 38.36
C ARG A 97 -36.47 31.77 37.07
N GLU A 98 -37.12 32.92 36.98
CA GLU A 98 -37.12 33.70 35.74
C GLU A 98 -35.78 34.41 35.50
N GLN A 99 -35.06 34.79 36.54
CA GLN A 99 -33.67 35.24 36.41
C GLN A 99 -32.76 34.12 35.87
N LEU A 100 -32.89 32.90 36.40
CA LEU A 100 -32.12 31.76 35.91
C LEU A 100 -32.44 31.41 34.45
N LYS A 101 -33.72 31.47 34.05
CA LYS A 101 -34.10 31.28 32.64
C LYS A 101 -33.52 32.35 31.72
N GLN A 102 -33.53 33.60 32.16
CA GLN A 102 -32.98 34.71 31.39
C GLN A 102 -31.46 34.55 31.21
N GLN A 103 -30.74 34.25 32.30
CA GLN A 103 -29.30 33.98 32.23
C GLN A 103 -28.97 32.76 31.36
N LEU A 104 -29.80 31.72 31.41
CA LEU A 104 -29.62 30.54 30.56
C LEU A 104 -29.77 30.90 29.08
N MET A 105 -30.78 31.73 28.72
CA MET A 105 -30.94 32.19 27.35
C MET A 105 -29.78 33.06 26.89
N GLU A 106 -29.30 33.98 27.73
CA GLU A 106 -28.15 34.84 27.41
C GLU A 106 -26.88 34.02 27.17
N CYS A 107 -26.60 33.05 28.04
CA CYS A 107 -25.49 32.11 27.86
C CYS A 107 -25.64 31.27 26.60
N GLN A 108 -26.86 30.83 26.27
CA GLN A 108 -27.12 30.02 25.09
C GLN A 108 -26.97 30.83 23.79
N VAL A 109 -27.41 32.08 23.78
CA VAL A 109 -27.22 33.00 22.65
C VAL A 109 -25.73 33.34 22.48
N ALA A 110 -25.01 33.60 23.56
CA ALA A 110 -23.57 33.84 23.54
C ALA A 110 -22.80 32.60 23.01
N ALA A 111 -23.15 31.40 23.49
CA ALA A 111 -22.54 30.16 23.02
C ALA A 111 -22.80 29.89 21.53
N ARG A 112 -24.02 30.19 21.04
CA ARG A 112 -24.35 30.06 19.62
C ARG A 112 -23.66 31.12 18.76
N ALA A 113 -23.49 32.34 19.26
CA ALA A 113 -22.72 33.38 18.59
C ALA A 113 -21.23 32.99 18.46
N CYS A 114 -20.68 32.31 19.47
CA CYS A 114 -19.32 31.76 19.42
C CYS A 114 -19.18 30.52 18.51
N GLN A 115 -20.27 29.86 18.14
CA GLN A 115 -20.28 28.69 17.26
C GLN A 115 -20.11 29.07 15.78
N GLY A 116 -20.29 30.35 15.43
CA GLY A 116 -20.03 30.91 14.11
C GLY A 116 -18.61 31.48 13.99
N GLY A 117 -17.62 30.59 13.83
CA GLY A 117 -16.31 30.91 13.24
C GLY A 117 -15.43 31.91 14.00
N CYS A 118 -14.70 31.42 15.01
CA CYS A 118 -13.43 32.04 15.39
C CYS A 118 -12.31 31.41 14.52
N PRO A 119 -11.73 32.13 13.54
CA PRO A 119 -10.71 31.56 12.64
C PRO A 119 -9.41 31.15 13.35
N ASP A 120 -9.18 31.60 14.59
CA ASP A 120 -8.00 31.21 15.39
C ASP A 120 -8.11 29.76 15.91
N HIS A 121 -9.33 29.31 16.25
CA HIS A 121 -9.53 27.95 16.77
C HIS A 121 -9.37 26.89 15.67
N ASP A 122 -9.82 27.18 14.45
CA ASP A 122 -9.74 26.23 13.32
C ASP A 122 -8.29 26.08 12.79
N MET A 123 -7.47 27.14 12.84
CA MET A 123 -6.03 27.05 12.50
C MET A 123 -5.22 26.32 13.58
N GLU A 124 -5.51 26.58 14.85
CA GLU A 124 -4.84 25.92 15.98
C GLU A 124 -5.24 24.44 16.09
N GLU A 125 -6.52 24.10 15.84
CA GLU A 125 -7.00 22.71 15.77
C GLU A 125 -6.33 21.95 14.62
N LYS A 126 -6.18 22.57 13.44
CA LYS A 126 -5.50 21.92 12.31
C LYS A 126 -3.99 21.74 12.56
N ALA A 127 -3.33 22.71 13.17
CA ALA A 127 -1.93 22.62 13.56
C ALA A 127 -1.69 21.58 14.67
N THR A 128 -2.61 21.47 15.64
CA THR A 128 -2.54 20.45 16.69
C THR A 128 -2.81 19.04 16.14
N VAL A 129 -3.76 18.88 15.22
CA VAL A 129 -4.02 17.60 14.52
C VAL A 129 -2.81 17.15 13.68
N GLU A 130 -2.15 18.07 12.97
CA GLU A 130 -0.91 17.75 12.22
C GLU A 130 0.27 17.42 13.14
N SER A 131 0.33 17.99 14.35
CA SER A 131 1.37 17.70 15.35
C SER A 131 1.16 16.38 16.10
N MET A 132 -0.09 15.89 16.17
CA MET A 132 -0.50 14.69 16.89
C MET A 132 0.24 13.41 16.45
N PRO A 133 0.35 13.06 15.14
CA PRO A 133 1.08 11.86 14.72
C PRO A 133 2.59 11.94 15.03
N ASN A 134 3.16 13.15 15.07
CA ASN A 134 4.56 13.34 15.45
C ASN A 134 4.75 13.10 16.95
N LEU A 135 3.85 13.63 17.78
CA LEU A 135 3.83 13.38 19.23
C LEU A 135 3.62 11.90 19.55
N GLU A 136 2.74 11.20 18.85
CA GLU A 136 2.53 9.74 18.98
C GLU A 136 3.80 8.95 18.63
N ASN A 137 4.48 9.33 17.54
CA ASN A 137 5.73 8.70 17.15
C ASN A 137 6.84 8.94 18.19
N GLU A 138 6.96 10.17 18.72
CA GLU A 138 7.91 10.48 19.79
C GLU A 138 7.58 9.72 21.08
N LEU A 139 6.30 9.60 21.43
CA LEU A 139 5.85 8.80 22.57
C LEU A 139 6.22 7.33 22.39
N GLU A 140 5.99 6.72 21.23
CA GLU A 140 6.35 5.33 20.97
C GLU A 140 7.88 5.12 20.94
N LYS A 141 8.65 6.09 20.45
CA LYS A 141 10.12 6.08 20.58
C LYS A 141 10.57 6.11 22.03
N ILE A 142 10.03 7.03 22.85
CA ILE A 142 10.37 7.16 24.26
C ILE A 142 9.98 5.88 25.01
N LYS A 143 8.79 5.34 24.76
CA LYS A 143 8.28 4.08 25.34
C LYS A 143 9.16 2.90 24.97
N THR A 144 9.59 2.80 23.71
CA THR A 144 10.52 1.76 23.25
C THR A 144 11.89 1.93 23.90
N SER A 145 12.40 3.16 24.01
CA SER A 145 13.67 3.46 24.69
C SER A 145 13.62 3.10 26.17
N PHE A 146 12.55 3.47 26.87
CA PHE A 146 12.34 3.13 28.27
C PHE A 146 12.33 1.61 28.48
N LYS A 147 11.53 0.87 27.69
CA LYS A 147 11.50 -0.60 27.75
C LYS A 147 12.88 -1.22 27.51
N ASN A 148 13.63 -0.71 26.53
CA ASN A 148 14.97 -1.21 26.24
C ASN A 148 15.96 -0.94 27.38
N LYS A 149 15.93 0.25 27.98
CA LYS A 149 16.77 0.59 29.14
C LYS A 149 16.45 -0.29 30.34
N THR A 150 15.16 -0.49 30.64
CA THR A 150 14.71 -1.39 31.72
C THR A 150 15.14 -2.83 31.47
N LEU A 151 15.01 -3.32 30.23
CA LEU A 151 15.43 -4.67 29.86
C LEU A 151 16.95 -4.87 30.01
N VAL A 152 17.76 -3.89 29.60
CA VAL A 152 19.22 -3.94 29.78
C VAL A 152 19.59 -3.97 31.26
N LEU A 153 18.96 -3.13 32.08
CA LEU A 153 19.19 -3.13 33.53
C LEU A 153 18.83 -4.48 34.16
N GLN A 154 17.66 -5.04 33.83
CA GLN A 154 17.24 -6.36 34.31
C GLN A 154 18.22 -7.46 33.90
N ARG A 155 18.70 -7.44 32.65
CA ARG A 155 19.71 -8.39 32.16
C ARG A 155 21.03 -8.26 32.91
N MET A 156 21.48 -7.04 33.22
CA MET A 156 22.68 -6.80 34.01
C MET A 156 22.54 -7.35 35.44
N GLN A 157 21.39 -7.11 36.07
CA GLN A 157 21.10 -7.62 37.43
C GLN A 157 21.09 -9.16 37.47
N VAL A 158 20.43 -9.80 36.51
CA VAL A 158 20.42 -11.26 36.40
C VAL A 158 21.82 -11.80 36.12
N ALA A 159 22.58 -11.16 35.24
CA ALA A 159 23.96 -11.58 34.93
C ALA A 159 24.87 -11.48 36.17
N ASP A 160 24.77 -10.40 36.95
CA ASP A 160 25.52 -10.23 38.20
C ASP A 160 25.12 -11.29 39.24
N ALA A 161 23.82 -11.54 39.42
CA ALA A 161 23.33 -12.58 40.32
C ALA A 161 23.81 -13.99 39.92
N LEU A 162 23.75 -14.32 38.62
CA LEU A 162 24.26 -15.58 38.08
C LEU A 162 25.77 -15.70 38.28
N GLN A 163 26.53 -14.62 38.05
CA GLN A 163 27.98 -14.62 38.22
C GLN A 163 28.38 -14.91 39.68
N LYS A 164 27.67 -14.30 40.64
CA LYS A 164 27.84 -14.58 42.06
C LYS A 164 27.55 -16.05 42.39
N LYS A 165 26.47 -16.61 41.85
CA LYS A 165 26.15 -18.04 42.03
C LYS A 165 27.18 -18.98 41.43
N MET A 166 27.67 -18.69 40.23
CA MET A 166 28.70 -19.52 39.59
C MET A 166 30.04 -19.49 40.35
N ALA A 167 30.31 -18.44 41.14
CA ALA A 167 31.51 -18.36 41.97
C ALA A 167 31.48 -19.30 43.19
N GLU A 168 30.29 -19.72 43.63
CA GLU A 168 30.10 -20.62 44.79
C GLU A 168 30.61 -22.06 44.51
N ASN A 169 30.87 -22.42 43.23
CA ASN A 169 31.49 -23.68 42.78
C ASN A 169 30.86 -24.98 43.33
N ASP A 170 29.58 -24.93 43.70
CA ASP A 170 28.81 -26.08 44.13
C ASP A 170 28.25 -26.91 42.95
N GLY A 171 27.50 -27.96 43.24
CA GLY A 171 26.88 -28.80 42.21
C GLY A 171 25.87 -28.06 41.34
N GLU A 172 25.12 -27.11 41.93
CA GLU A 172 24.13 -26.30 41.21
C GLU A 172 24.81 -25.30 40.26
N ALA A 173 25.91 -24.67 40.68
CA ALA A 173 26.73 -23.79 39.88
C ALA A 173 27.24 -24.49 38.61
N ARG A 174 27.66 -25.76 38.70
CA ARG A 174 28.08 -26.55 37.52
C ARG A 174 26.93 -26.78 36.55
N LEU A 175 25.75 -27.16 37.04
CA LEU A 175 24.56 -27.33 36.20
C LEU A 175 24.15 -26.03 35.50
N ILE A 176 24.26 -24.88 36.19
CA ILE A 176 24.01 -23.56 35.62
C ILE A 176 25.00 -23.28 34.47
N VAL A 177 26.30 -23.51 34.69
CA VAL A 177 27.33 -23.31 33.65
C VAL A 177 27.08 -24.19 32.44
N ASP A 178 26.85 -25.49 32.63
CA ASP A 178 26.58 -26.44 31.54
C ASP A 178 25.33 -26.02 30.75
N THR A 179 24.28 -25.60 31.45
CA THR A 179 23.04 -25.09 30.82
C THR A 179 23.31 -23.82 30.01
N LEU A 180 24.10 -22.88 30.54
CA LEU A 180 24.48 -21.65 29.82
C LEU A 180 25.30 -21.95 28.57
N LEU A 181 26.24 -22.91 28.63
CA LEU A 181 27.01 -23.36 27.48
C LEU A 181 26.10 -23.92 26.39
N ASN A 182 25.17 -24.80 26.76
CA ASN A 182 24.17 -25.33 25.83
C ASN A 182 23.31 -24.22 25.21
N ILE A 183 22.87 -23.23 26.00
CA ILE A 183 22.10 -22.07 25.49
C ILE A 183 22.93 -21.25 24.50
N VAL A 184 24.22 -21.05 24.76
CA VAL A 184 25.12 -20.30 23.86
C VAL A 184 25.31 -21.05 22.54
N GLU A 185 25.48 -22.37 22.59
CA GLU A 185 25.59 -23.20 21.39
C GLU A 185 24.31 -23.17 20.55
N LEU A 186 23.14 -23.33 21.19
CA LEU A 186 21.85 -23.19 20.53
C LEU A 186 21.66 -21.78 19.95
N SER A 187 22.06 -20.73 20.67
CA SER A 187 21.97 -19.36 20.18
C SER A 187 22.86 -19.13 18.95
N LYS A 188 24.06 -19.73 18.93
CA LYS A 188 24.97 -19.70 17.77
C LYS A 188 24.33 -20.35 16.55
N THR A 189 23.73 -21.53 16.70
CA THR A 189 23.07 -22.23 15.58
C THR A 189 21.84 -21.45 15.08
N ILE A 190 21.04 -20.87 15.98
CA ILE A 190 19.91 -20.00 15.61
C ILE A 190 20.38 -18.79 14.81
N ILE A 191 21.45 -18.10 15.25
CA ILE A 191 22.00 -16.94 14.53
C ILE A 191 22.50 -17.34 13.14
N GLN A 192 23.12 -18.51 13.02
CA GLN A 192 23.58 -19.04 11.74
C GLN A 192 22.40 -19.26 10.78
N PHE A 193 21.37 -19.99 11.22
CA PHE A 193 20.16 -20.20 10.41
C PHE A 193 19.50 -18.89 9.99
N GLN A 194 19.38 -17.91 10.90
CA GLN A 194 18.84 -16.59 10.57
C GLN A 194 19.67 -15.85 9.51
N ARG A 195 20.99 -16.00 9.51
CA ARG A 195 21.86 -15.42 8.46
C ARG A 195 21.63 -16.11 7.12
N GLU A 196 21.54 -17.43 7.11
CA GLU A 196 21.26 -18.22 5.90
C GLU A 196 19.88 -17.88 5.33
N THR A 197 18.84 -17.75 6.18
CA THR A 197 17.51 -17.31 5.76
C THR A 197 17.55 -15.93 5.10
N ARG A 198 18.18 -14.93 5.74
CA ARG A 198 18.32 -13.58 5.15
C ARG A 198 19.03 -13.61 3.80
N TYR A 199 20.10 -14.39 3.69
CA TYR A 199 20.83 -14.53 2.44
C TYR A 199 19.97 -15.13 1.31
N ILE A 200 19.18 -16.15 1.60
CA ILE A 200 18.26 -16.75 0.64
C ILE A 200 17.13 -15.77 0.27
N GLU A 201 16.58 -15.08 1.26
CA GLU A 201 15.55 -14.06 1.05
C GLU A 201 16.04 -12.92 0.15
N ASP A 202 17.27 -12.44 0.36
CA ASP A 202 17.90 -11.44 -0.49
C ASP A 202 18.06 -11.92 -1.94
N LYS A 203 18.45 -13.20 -2.14
CA LYS A 203 18.50 -13.81 -3.47
C LYS A 203 17.12 -13.89 -4.12
N ILE A 204 16.10 -14.31 -3.38
CA ILE A 204 14.71 -14.36 -3.86
C ILE A 204 14.25 -12.95 -4.27
N ASN A 205 14.51 -11.95 -3.44
CA ASN A 205 14.14 -10.56 -3.72
C ASN A 205 14.89 -10.01 -4.94
N ALA A 206 16.16 -10.36 -5.14
CA ALA A 206 16.91 -10.03 -6.35
C ALA A 206 16.29 -10.66 -7.61
N ILE A 207 15.87 -11.93 -7.55
CA ILE A 207 15.18 -12.61 -8.66
C ILE A 207 13.83 -11.97 -8.94
N ARG A 208 13.04 -11.65 -7.90
CA ARG A 208 11.74 -10.96 -8.03
C ARG A 208 11.90 -9.61 -8.72
N ARG A 209 12.92 -8.81 -8.34
CA ARG A 209 13.25 -7.54 -9.00
C ARG A 209 13.57 -7.73 -10.48
N LYS A 210 14.45 -8.68 -10.82
CA LYS A 210 14.79 -9.00 -12.22
C LYS A 210 13.56 -9.42 -13.03
N ARG A 211 12.70 -10.27 -12.46
CA ARG A 211 11.45 -10.72 -13.09
C ARG A 211 10.48 -9.56 -13.33
N LEU A 212 10.39 -8.62 -12.40
CA LEU A 212 9.53 -7.44 -12.55
C LEU A 212 9.98 -6.57 -13.73
N VAL A 213 11.28 -6.28 -13.83
CA VAL A 213 11.86 -5.51 -14.94
C VAL A 213 11.59 -6.19 -16.29
N LEU A 214 11.80 -7.51 -16.36
CA LEU A 214 11.53 -8.27 -17.59
C LEU A 214 10.06 -8.23 -17.99
N ARG A 215 9.13 -8.40 -17.05
CA ARG A 215 7.69 -8.30 -17.32
C ARG A 215 7.28 -6.91 -17.79
N GLN A 216 7.92 -5.86 -17.28
CA GLN A 216 7.65 -4.51 -17.77
C GLN A 216 8.15 -4.35 -19.21
N ALA A 217 9.38 -4.77 -19.51
CA ALA A 217 9.93 -4.71 -20.86
C ALA A 217 9.13 -5.56 -21.87
N GLU A 218 8.60 -6.70 -21.46
CA GLU A 218 7.69 -7.53 -22.25
C GLU A 218 6.41 -6.78 -22.60
N LYS A 219 5.76 -6.16 -21.62
CA LYS A 219 4.55 -5.34 -21.83
C LYS A 219 4.82 -4.19 -22.80
N ASP A 220 5.92 -3.47 -22.61
CA ASP A 220 6.28 -2.32 -23.45
C ASP A 220 6.50 -2.76 -24.92
N LYS A 221 7.21 -3.89 -25.13
CA LYS A 221 7.40 -4.47 -26.47
C LYS A 221 6.09 -4.93 -27.09
N MET A 222 5.21 -5.58 -26.32
CA MET A 222 3.90 -6.02 -26.79
C MET A 222 3.03 -4.83 -27.22
N GLN A 223 3.03 -3.75 -26.43
CA GLN A 223 2.34 -2.52 -26.79
C GLN A 223 2.88 -1.91 -28.09
N LYS A 224 4.21 -1.89 -28.27
CA LYS A 224 4.84 -1.42 -29.52
C LYS A 224 4.44 -2.28 -30.73
N ILE A 225 4.41 -3.60 -30.58
CA ILE A 225 3.96 -4.52 -31.63
C ILE A 225 2.50 -4.24 -31.98
N HIS A 226 1.62 -4.13 -30.98
CA HIS A 226 0.20 -3.84 -31.20
C HIS A 226 -0.02 -2.51 -31.94
N LEU A 227 0.73 -1.47 -31.57
CA LEU A 227 0.69 -0.17 -32.24
C LEU A 227 1.14 -0.27 -33.70
N MET A 228 2.25 -0.97 -33.97
CA MET A 228 2.74 -1.17 -35.33
C MET A 228 1.76 -1.98 -36.18
N MET A 229 1.20 -3.07 -35.63
CA MET A 229 0.18 -3.88 -36.29
C MET A 229 -1.06 -3.07 -36.66
N LYS A 230 -1.52 -2.19 -35.75
CA LYS A 230 -2.63 -1.28 -36.02
C LYS A 230 -2.32 -0.29 -37.15
N LYS A 231 -1.08 0.22 -37.23
CA LYS A 231 -0.65 1.10 -38.33
C LYS A 231 -0.62 0.36 -39.66
N ILE A 232 -0.03 -0.84 -39.71
CA ILE A 232 0.02 -1.68 -40.91
C ILE A 232 -1.39 -2.00 -41.41
N LYS A 233 -2.29 -2.43 -40.51
CA LYS A 233 -3.69 -2.72 -40.87
C LYS A 233 -4.39 -1.50 -41.48
N LYS A 234 -4.18 -0.30 -40.91
CA LYS A 234 -4.76 0.94 -41.42
C LYS A 234 -4.21 1.33 -42.80
N LEU A 235 -2.89 1.21 -43.00
CA LEU A 235 -2.26 1.50 -44.28
C LEU A 235 -2.73 0.53 -45.37
N GLY A 236 -2.68 -0.78 -45.10
CA GLY A 236 -3.17 -1.80 -46.03
C GLY A 236 -4.66 -1.62 -46.35
N SER A 237 -5.51 -1.30 -45.37
CA SER A 237 -6.92 -1.00 -45.66
C SER A 237 -7.10 0.26 -46.52
N LYS A 238 -6.26 1.27 -46.34
CA LYS A 238 -6.34 2.52 -47.11
C LYS A 238 -5.90 2.30 -48.56
N GLU A 239 -4.77 1.62 -48.76
CA GLU A 239 -4.24 1.30 -50.09
C GLU A 239 -5.20 0.40 -50.88
N VAL A 240 -5.76 -0.63 -50.24
CA VAL A 240 -6.78 -1.50 -50.87
C VAL A 240 -8.03 -0.70 -51.22
N ASN A 241 -8.47 0.20 -50.35
CA ASN A 241 -9.65 1.03 -50.62
C ASN A 241 -9.40 2.00 -51.79
N GLU A 242 -8.24 2.66 -51.84
CA GLU A 242 -7.87 3.55 -52.95
C GLU A 242 -7.80 2.81 -54.29
N LEU A 243 -7.25 1.59 -54.32
CA LEU A 243 -7.22 0.77 -55.53
C LEU A 243 -8.64 0.39 -55.98
N LEU A 244 -9.50 0.04 -55.03
CA LEU A 244 -10.87 -0.39 -55.31
C LEU A 244 -11.73 0.75 -55.87
N GLU A 245 -11.56 1.97 -55.36
CA GLU A 245 -12.22 3.17 -55.92
C GLU A 245 -11.78 3.45 -57.36
N LYS A 246 -10.47 3.37 -57.67
CA LYS A 246 -9.99 3.53 -59.05
C LYS A 246 -10.56 2.49 -60.01
N ILE A 247 -10.66 1.23 -59.56
CA ILE A 247 -11.26 0.16 -60.37
C ILE A 247 -12.75 0.45 -60.61
N ARG A 248 -13.48 0.93 -59.60
CA ARG A 248 -14.89 1.33 -59.76
C ARG A 248 -15.06 2.47 -60.74
N GLU A 249 -14.22 3.51 -60.66
CA GLU A 249 -14.24 4.64 -61.60
C GLU A 249 -14.02 4.16 -63.04
N ASN A 250 -12.99 3.34 -63.27
CA ASN A 250 -12.71 2.80 -64.61
C ASN A 250 -13.86 1.93 -65.14
N LEU A 251 -14.43 1.05 -64.31
CA LEU A 251 -15.58 0.23 -64.73
C LEU A 251 -16.80 1.09 -65.05
N GLN A 252 -17.01 2.18 -64.33
CA GLN A 252 -18.09 3.12 -64.59
C GLN A 252 -17.88 3.84 -65.93
N THR A 253 -16.66 4.30 -66.23
CA THR A 253 -16.35 4.92 -67.53
C THR A 253 -16.47 3.95 -68.70
N GLU A 254 -16.04 2.69 -68.52
CA GLU A 254 -16.17 1.65 -69.55
C GLU A 254 -17.65 1.32 -69.81
N ARG A 255 -18.48 1.29 -68.74
CA ARG A 255 -19.93 1.13 -68.87
C ARG A 255 -20.55 2.29 -69.64
N GLU A 256 -20.22 3.52 -69.29
CA GLU A 256 -20.72 4.73 -69.96
C GLU A 256 -20.32 4.76 -71.45
N MET A 257 -19.08 4.39 -71.77
CA MET A 257 -18.59 4.26 -73.14
C MET A 257 -19.36 3.16 -73.90
N THR A 258 -19.56 2.00 -73.27
CA THR A 258 -20.32 0.89 -73.88
C THR A 258 -21.76 1.30 -74.18
N THR A 259 -22.43 1.97 -73.23
CA THR A 259 -23.79 2.50 -73.44
C THR A 259 -23.82 3.55 -74.56
N ALA A 260 -22.82 4.44 -74.64
CA ALA A 260 -22.74 5.42 -75.72
C ALA A 260 -22.57 4.76 -77.09
N ILE A 261 -21.68 3.76 -77.19
CA ILE A 261 -21.46 2.98 -78.42
C ILE A 261 -22.75 2.25 -78.82
N GLN A 262 -23.41 1.58 -77.88
CA GLN A 262 -24.70 0.91 -78.10
C GLN A 262 -25.76 1.89 -78.62
N ASN A 263 -25.91 3.06 -78.00
CA ASN A 263 -26.85 4.09 -78.42
C ASN A 263 -26.56 4.59 -79.85
N VAL A 264 -25.29 4.76 -80.21
CA VAL A 264 -24.88 5.15 -81.57
C VAL A 264 -25.23 4.04 -82.57
N PHE A 265 -24.91 2.77 -82.28
CA PHE A 265 -25.26 1.65 -83.15
C PHE A 265 -26.77 1.51 -83.33
N GLN A 266 -27.55 1.62 -82.25
CA GLN A 266 -29.02 1.61 -82.31
C GLN A 266 -29.53 2.74 -83.22
N SER A 267 -29.00 3.96 -83.07
CA SER A 267 -29.38 5.12 -83.88
C SER A 267 -29.06 4.92 -85.37
N ILE A 268 -27.89 4.35 -85.69
CA ILE A 268 -27.49 4.04 -87.07
C ILE A 268 -28.41 2.98 -87.68
N ILE A 269 -28.70 1.90 -86.95
CA ILE A 269 -29.56 0.82 -87.44
C ILE A 269 -30.96 1.36 -87.75
N ILE A 270 -31.54 2.14 -86.83
CA ILE A 270 -32.87 2.77 -87.02
C ILE A 270 -32.84 3.78 -88.19
N GLY A 271 -31.80 4.60 -88.30
CA GLY A 271 -31.67 5.63 -89.34
C GLY A 271 -31.38 5.10 -90.75
N SER A 272 -30.78 3.90 -90.86
CA SER A 272 -30.40 3.29 -92.13
C SER A 272 -31.55 2.75 -92.98
N GLN A 273 -32.78 2.70 -92.44
CA GLN A 273 -33.99 2.16 -93.11
C GLN A 273 -33.84 0.72 -93.65
N VAL A 274 -32.82 -0.02 -93.20
CA VAL A 274 -32.65 -1.45 -93.50
C VAL A 274 -33.70 -2.24 -92.72
N ASN A 275 -34.38 -3.19 -93.36
CA ASN A 275 -35.46 -3.98 -92.75
C ASN A 275 -34.90 -5.08 -91.83
N TRP A 276 -34.22 -4.67 -90.76
CA TRP A 276 -33.46 -5.52 -89.83
C TRP A 276 -34.30 -6.57 -89.10
N ALA A 277 -35.63 -6.44 -89.11
CA ALA A 277 -36.55 -7.42 -88.54
C ALA A 277 -36.75 -8.66 -89.44
N GLU A 278 -36.47 -8.55 -90.74
CA GLU A 278 -36.63 -9.64 -91.73
C GLU A 278 -35.38 -10.51 -91.84
N ASP A 279 -34.18 -9.96 -91.61
CA ASP A 279 -32.94 -10.73 -91.55
C ASP A 279 -32.73 -11.32 -90.15
N PRO A 280 -32.75 -12.66 -90.01
CA PRO A 280 -32.52 -13.33 -88.72
C PRO A 280 -31.19 -12.96 -88.06
N SER A 281 -30.16 -12.64 -88.87
CA SER A 281 -28.81 -12.37 -88.40
C SER A 281 -28.72 -10.98 -87.75
N LEU A 282 -29.29 -9.96 -88.41
CA LEU A 282 -29.37 -8.60 -87.88
C LEU A 282 -30.28 -8.51 -86.66
N LYS A 283 -31.42 -9.21 -86.67
CA LYS A 283 -32.33 -9.29 -85.52
C LYS A 283 -31.65 -9.86 -84.27
N ALA A 284 -30.78 -10.85 -84.42
CA ALA A 284 -30.03 -11.42 -83.30
C ALA A 284 -29.03 -10.41 -82.70
N ILE A 285 -28.35 -9.62 -83.53
CA ILE A 285 -27.37 -8.62 -83.10
C ILE A 285 -28.03 -7.48 -82.32
N VAL A 286 -29.16 -6.96 -82.82
CA VAL A 286 -29.93 -5.89 -82.14
C VAL A 286 -30.45 -6.36 -80.78
N LEU A 287 -30.99 -7.58 -80.70
CA LEU A 287 -31.50 -8.15 -79.45
C LEU A 287 -30.38 -8.48 -78.44
N GLN A 288 -29.15 -8.71 -78.89
CA GLN A 288 -28.00 -8.88 -78.00
C GLN A 288 -27.56 -7.53 -77.42
N LEU A 289 -27.48 -6.49 -78.26
CA LEU A 289 -27.15 -5.13 -77.83
C LEU A 289 -28.11 -4.58 -76.76
N GLU A 290 -29.38 -4.98 -76.76
CA GLU A 290 -30.39 -4.56 -75.78
C GLU A 290 -30.27 -5.29 -74.43
N LYS A 291 -29.81 -6.55 -74.42
CA LYS A 291 -29.71 -7.36 -73.19
C LYS A 291 -28.53 -6.99 -72.31
N ASP A 292 -27.48 -6.43 -72.88
CA ASP A 292 -26.24 -6.09 -72.17
C ASP A 292 -26.34 -4.79 -71.34
N ILE A 293 -27.54 -4.18 -71.25
CA ILE A 293 -27.80 -2.92 -70.53
C ILE A 293 -28.46 -3.14 -69.15
N SER A 294 -28.92 -4.37 -68.83
CA SER A 294 -29.70 -4.66 -67.61
C SER A 294 -28.88 -5.19 -66.43
#